data_AF-Q865W7-F1
#
_entry.id   AF-Q865W7-F1
#
_cell.length_a   1.000
_cell.length_b   1.000
_cell.length_c   1.000
_cell.angle_alpha   90.00
_cell.angle_beta   90.00
_cell.angle_gamma   90.00
#
_symmetry.space_group_name_H-M   'P 1'
#
loop_
_entity.id
_entity.type
_entity.pdbx_description
1 polymer ?
#
loop_
_entity_poly.entity_id
_entity_poly.type
_entity_poly.pdbx_seq_one_letter_code
_entity_poly.pdbx_strand_id
1 'polypeptide(L)'
;MNSLSTSAFSPVAFSLGLLLVMATAFPTPVPLGEDFKDGTTSNRPFTSPDKSEELIKYILGRISAMRKEMCEKYDKCENSKEALSENNLNLPKMTEKDGCFQSGFNQETCLMRITIGLLEFQIYLDYLQNYYEGDKGNTEAVQISTKALIQLLRQKVKQPEEVSTPNPITGSSLLNKLQTENQWMKNTKMILILRSLEDFLQFSLRAVRIM
;
A
#
# COMPACT_ATOMS: atom_id res chain seq x y z
N MET A 1 33.10 40.05 6.91
CA MET A 1 33.76 39.12 7.83
C MET A 1 33.25 39.42 9.23
N ASN A 2 32.84 38.39 9.99
CA ASN A 2 32.16 38.40 11.29
C ASN A 2 30.63 38.58 11.25
N SER A 3 29.91 37.54 11.67
CA SER A 3 28.64 37.67 12.40
C SER A 3 28.53 36.50 13.37
N LEU A 4 28.66 36.82 14.67
CA LEU A 4 28.29 35.96 15.79
C LEU A 4 26.77 36.08 16.00
N SER A 5 26.10 34.99 16.32
CA SER A 5 24.75 35.04 16.89
C SER A 5 24.64 34.04 18.02
N THR A 6 24.64 34.58 19.23
CA THR A 6 24.30 33.95 20.50
C THR A 6 22.86 34.32 20.85
N SER A 7 22.00 33.34 21.12
CA SER A 7 20.87 33.45 22.06
C SER A 7 20.41 32.01 22.36
N ALA A 8 20.58 31.51 23.58
CA ALA A 8 19.83 31.78 24.82
C ALA A 8 18.77 30.67 25.02
N PHE A 9 19.05 29.82 26.00
CA PHE A 9 18.19 28.76 26.50
C PHE A 9 16.98 29.33 27.25
N SER A 10 15.84 28.64 27.16
CA SER A 10 14.81 28.62 28.21
C SER A 10 13.96 27.36 28.09
N PRO A 11 13.98 26.43 29.06
CA PRO A 11 12.95 25.41 29.16
C PRO A 11 11.80 25.94 30.02
N VAL A 12 10.61 25.99 29.43
CA VAL A 12 9.36 26.31 30.11
C VAL A 12 8.93 25.08 30.92
N ALA A 13 8.91 25.23 32.25
CA ALA A 13 8.22 24.33 33.16
C ALA A 13 6.75 24.75 33.26
N PHE A 14 5.81 23.83 33.05
CA PHE A 14 4.41 24.00 33.46
C PHE A 14 3.86 22.68 34.00
N SER A 15 3.75 22.67 35.33
CA SER A 15 2.65 22.18 36.17
C SER A 15 2.02 20.81 35.89
N LEU A 16 2.25 19.90 36.84
CA LEU A 16 1.40 18.75 37.15
C LEU A 16 -0.05 19.20 37.44
N GLY A 17 -1.01 18.66 36.68
CA GLY A 17 -2.43 18.66 37.00
C GLY A 17 -2.93 17.22 37.12
N LEU A 18 -2.99 16.71 38.35
CA LEU A 18 -3.65 15.45 38.69
C LEU A 18 -5.17 15.70 38.71
N LEU A 19 -5.88 15.24 37.68
CA LEU A 19 -7.34 15.13 37.68
C LEU A 19 -7.73 13.73 38.15
N LEU A 20 -8.13 13.64 39.41
CA LEU A 20 -8.85 12.50 39.97
C LEU A 20 -10.29 12.52 39.41
N VAL A 21 -10.57 11.65 38.44
CA VAL A 21 -11.95 11.34 38.04
C VAL A 21 -12.31 10.00 38.65
N MET A 22 -13.06 10.05 39.75
CA MET A 22 -13.77 8.91 40.31
C MET A 22 -15.00 8.63 39.44
N ALA A 23 -14.86 7.72 38.47
CA ALA A 23 -16.02 7.17 37.78
C ALA A 23 -16.55 5.99 38.61
N THR A 24 -17.78 6.16 39.08
CA THR A 24 -18.58 5.20 39.83
C THR A 24 -18.72 3.88 39.08
N ALA A 25 -18.43 2.76 39.76
CA ALA A 25 -18.78 1.43 39.30
C ALA A 25 -20.30 1.34 39.14
N PHE A 26 -20.77 1.17 37.92
CA PHE A 26 -22.17 0.79 37.65
C PHE A 26 -22.35 -0.70 37.98
N PRO A 27 -23.48 -1.08 38.61
CA PRO A 27 -23.76 -2.45 38.95
C PRO A 27 -24.05 -3.28 37.69
N THR A 28 -23.52 -4.49 37.69
CA THR A 28 -23.80 -5.56 36.73
C THR A 28 -25.30 -5.84 36.63
N PRO A 29 -25.91 -5.83 35.44
CA PRO A 29 -27.25 -6.38 35.24
C PRO A 29 -27.18 -7.91 35.30
N VAL A 30 -28.01 -8.48 36.16
CA VAL A 30 -28.37 -9.92 36.20
C VAL A 30 -28.92 -10.33 34.83
N PRO A 31 -28.62 -11.54 34.30
CA PRO A 31 -29.06 -11.94 32.98
C PRO A 31 -30.56 -12.27 33.02
N LEU A 32 -31.37 -11.46 32.34
CA LEU A 32 -32.76 -11.78 32.03
C LEU A 32 -32.77 -12.48 30.66
N GLY A 33 -33.19 -13.74 30.64
CA GLY A 33 -33.33 -14.50 29.40
C GLY A 33 -34.48 -13.95 28.57
N GLU A 34 -34.19 -13.66 27.31
CA GLU A 34 -35.17 -13.54 26.23
C GLU A 34 -34.47 -13.78 24.89
N ASP A 35 -35.17 -14.49 24.02
CA ASP A 35 -34.70 -15.14 22.81
C ASP A 35 -33.95 -14.23 21.82
N PHE A 36 -32.70 -14.58 21.51
CA PHE A 36 -32.01 -14.15 20.29
C PHE A 36 -31.76 -15.36 19.39
N LYS A 37 -32.68 -15.53 18.43
CA LYS A 37 -32.49 -16.35 17.24
C LYS A 37 -31.57 -15.63 16.25
N ASP A 38 -30.68 -16.42 15.67
CA ASP A 38 -29.85 -16.19 14.47
C ASP A 38 -28.74 -15.14 14.52
N GLY A 39 -27.53 -15.58 14.13
CA GLY A 39 -26.53 -14.68 13.56
C GLY A 39 -25.07 -14.89 13.97
N THR A 40 -24.54 -16.11 13.81
CA THR A 40 -23.13 -16.42 13.53
C THR A 40 -22.05 -15.62 14.30
N THR A 41 -21.67 -16.14 15.48
CA THR A 41 -20.35 -15.88 16.06
C THR A 41 -19.27 -16.36 15.10
N SER A 42 -18.47 -15.43 14.57
CA SER A 42 -17.30 -15.72 13.74
C SER A 42 -16.21 -16.36 14.60
N ASN A 43 -16.31 -17.68 14.80
CA ASN A 43 -15.25 -18.52 15.32
C ASN A 43 -14.23 -18.80 14.21
N ARG A 44 -13.60 -17.77 13.62
CA ARG A 44 -12.45 -17.98 12.72
C ARG A 44 -11.26 -18.38 13.62
N PRO A 45 -10.74 -19.61 13.52
CA PRO A 45 -9.49 -19.95 14.21
C PRO A 45 -8.42 -18.97 13.71
N PHE A 46 -7.50 -18.54 14.58
CA PHE A 46 -6.26 -17.89 14.15
C PHE A 46 -5.44 -18.91 13.35
N THR A 47 -5.82 -19.11 12.09
CA THR A 47 -5.06 -19.86 11.10
C THR A 47 -3.75 -19.12 10.86
N SER A 48 -2.66 -19.86 10.61
CA SER A 48 -1.38 -19.27 10.22
C SER A 48 -1.60 -18.15 9.18
N PRO A 49 -0.85 -17.05 9.23
CA PRO A 49 -1.02 -15.97 8.26
C PRO A 49 -1.07 -16.54 6.84
N ASP A 50 -2.06 -16.11 6.07
CA ASP A 50 -2.12 -16.45 4.66
C ASP A 50 -0.77 -16.07 4.02
N LYS A 51 -0.12 -16.97 3.29
CA LYS A 51 1.15 -16.68 2.60
C LYS A 51 1.08 -15.40 1.76
N SER A 52 -0.11 -15.10 1.24
CA SER A 52 -0.37 -13.86 0.49
C SER A 52 -0.26 -12.62 1.41
N GLU A 53 -0.77 -12.69 2.64
CA GLU A 53 -0.65 -11.61 3.63
C GLU A 53 0.82 -11.37 4.01
N GLU A 54 1.59 -12.42 4.28
CA GLU A 54 3.01 -12.30 4.60
C GLU A 54 3.80 -11.63 3.47
N LEU A 55 3.52 -12.05 2.23
CA LEU A 55 4.19 -11.53 1.05
C LEU A 55 3.79 -10.07 0.77
N ILE A 56 2.52 -9.69 0.96
CA ILE A 56 2.09 -8.29 0.86
C ILE A 56 2.80 -7.42 1.90
N LYS A 57 2.89 -7.87 3.16
CA LYS A 57 3.61 -7.15 4.23
C LYS A 57 5.09 -6.99 3.90
N TYR A 58 5.73 -8.03 3.37
CA TYR A 58 7.12 -7.99 2.94
C TYR A 58 7.33 -6.94 1.83
N ILE A 59 6.48 -6.94 0.80
CA ILE A 59 6.56 -5.97 -0.30
C ILE A 59 6.35 -4.54 0.23
N LEU A 60 5.34 -4.31 1.08
CA LEU A 60 5.08 -3.01 1.70
C LEU A 60 6.28 -2.49 2.49
N GLY A 61 6.96 -3.37 3.25
CA GLY A 61 8.18 -3.02 3.97
C GLY A 61 9.31 -2.56 3.05
N ARG A 62 9.51 -3.26 1.92
CA ARG A 62 10.51 -2.88 0.90
C ARG A 62 10.16 -1.56 0.22
N ILE A 63 8.90 -1.35 -0.16
CA ILE A 63 8.44 -0.09 -0.76
C ILE A 63 8.65 1.08 0.20
N SER A 64 8.31 0.90 1.48
CA SER A 64 8.52 1.93 2.51
C SER A 64 9.99 2.32 2.65
N ALA A 65 10.90 1.33 2.64
CA ALA A 65 12.34 1.58 2.65
C ALA A 65 12.80 2.38 1.41
N MET A 66 12.35 1.97 0.20
CA MET A 66 12.68 2.67 -1.04
C MET A 66 12.14 4.11 -1.05
N ARG A 67 10.90 4.32 -0.61
CA ARG A 67 10.30 5.65 -0.50
C ARG A 67 11.12 6.52 0.44
N LYS A 68 11.43 6.02 1.64
CA LYS A 68 12.24 6.75 2.62
C LYS A 68 13.57 7.21 2.02
N GLU A 69 14.31 6.30 1.37
CA GLU A 69 15.58 6.62 0.70
C GLU A 69 15.41 7.72 -0.36
N MET A 70 14.38 7.63 -1.21
CA MET A 70 14.10 8.65 -2.21
C MET A 70 13.71 10.00 -1.61
N CYS A 71 12.90 10.00 -0.55
CA CYS A 71 12.47 11.23 0.11
C CYS A 71 13.64 11.96 0.76
N GLU A 72 14.57 11.23 1.37
CA GLU A 72 15.79 11.78 1.97
C GLU A 72 16.74 12.33 0.91
N LYS A 73 16.81 11.72 -0.28
CA LYS A 73 17.70 12.16 -1.37
C LYS A 73 17.16 13.36 -2.17
N TYR A 74 15.84 13.46 -2.33
CA TYR A 74 15.22 14.41 -3.26
C TYR A 74 14.41 15.53 -2.58
N ASP A 75 14.48 15.65 -1.24
CA ASP A 75 13.87 16.67 -0.37
C ASP A 75 12.35 16.88 -0.49
N LYS A 76 11.67 16.20 -1.43
CA LYS A 76 10.27 16.45 -1.80
C LYS A 76 9.54 15.17 -2.16
N CYS A 77 9.04 14.47 -1.14
CA CYS A 77 8.05 13.41 -1.33
C CYS A 77 6.60 13.88 -1.21
N GLU A 78 6.40 15.16 -0.89
CA GLU A 78 5.07 15.75 -0.89
C GLU A 78 4.69 16.08 -2.33
N ASN A 79 3.65 15.40 -2.82
CA ASN A 79 3.17 15.58 -4.18
C ASN A 79 2.40 16.90 -4.24
N SER A 80 2.88 17.81 -5.08
CA SER A 80 1.99 18.82 -5.64
C SER A 80 1.05 18.11 -6.64
N LYS A 81 -0.23 18.51 -6.74
CA LYS A 81 -1.18 17.85 -7.68
C LYS A 81 -0.66 17.93 -9.13
N GLU A 82 0.12 18.96 -9.41
CA GLU A 82 0.80 19.25 -10.66
C GLU A 82 1.72 18.09 -11.07
N ALA A 83 2.47 17.52 -10.11
CA ALA A 83 3.32 16.36 -10.35
C ALA A 83 2.52 15.14 -10.82
N LEU A 84 1.28 14.92 -10.34
CA LEU A 84 0.45 13.82 -10.83
C LEU A 84 -0.04 14.06 -12.26
N SER A 85 -0.49 15.27 -12.56
CA SER A 85 -1.03 15.60 -13.89
C SER A 85 0.01 15.60 -15.00
N GLU A 86 1.25 16.03 -14.71
CA GLU A 86 2.31 16.12 -15.73
C GLU A 86 2.83 14.74 -16.16
N ASN A 87 2.68 13.72 -15.31
CA ASN A 87 3.39 12.45 -15.47
C ASN A 87 2.68 11.41 -16.35
N ASN A 88 1.41 11.64 -16.73
CA ASN A 88 0.64 10.77 -17.65
C ASN A 88 0.70 9.27 -17.33
N LEU A 89 0.79 8.91 -16.03
CA LEU A 89 0.86 7.52 -15.59
C LEU A 89 -0.56 6.94 -15.42
N ASN A 90 -0.83 5.80 -16.05
CA ASN A 90 -2.06 5.05 -15.85
C ASN A 90 -1.83 3.97 -14.79
N LEU A 91 -1.72 4.39 -13.53
CA LEU A 91 -1.41 3.49 -12.42
C LEU A 91 -2.67 2.73 -11.97
N PRO A 92 -2.57 1.41 -11.72
CA PRO A 92 -3.68 0.64 -11.18
C PRO A 92 -4.16 1.21 -9.84
N LYS A 93 -5.47 1.36 -9.73
CA LYS A 93 -6.15 1.79 -8.50
C LYS A 93 -7.34 0.88 -8.20
N MET A 94 -7.72 0.83 -6.93
CA MET A 94 -8.93 0.16 -6.46
C MET A 94 -10.11 1.14 -6.48
N THR A 95 -11.27 0.67 -6.88
CA THR A 95 -12.55 1.40 -6.95
C THR A 95 -13.68 0.57 -6.33
N GLU A 96 -14.79 1.20 -5.95
CA GLU A 96 -15.92 0.48 -5.33
C GLU A 96 -16.43 -0.69 -6.18
N LYS A 97 -16.38 -0.56 -7.51
CA LYS A 97 -16.81 -1.59 -8.47
C LYS A 97 -15.95 -2.85 -8.44
N ASP A 98 -14.74 -2.75 -7.90
CA ASP A 98 -13.81 -3.87 -7.82
C ASP A 98 -14.15 -4.83 -6.67
N GLY A 99 -15.17 -4.52 -5.85
CA GLY A 99 -15.64 -5.41 -4.80
C GLY A 99 -14.66 -5.62 -3.64
N CYS A 100 -13.62 -4.78 -3.51
CA CYS A 100 -12.62 -4.89 -2.44
C CYS A 100 -12.91 -4.03 -1.20
N PHE A 101 -13.94 -3.19 -1.26
CA PHE A 101 -14.34 -2.34 -0.14
C PHE A 101 -15.35 -3.07 0.74
N GLN A 102 -15.43 -2.69 2.02
CA GLN A 102 -16.36 -3.32 2.97
C GLN A 102 -17.81 -3.24 2.48
N SER A 103 -18.21 -2.08 1.96
CA SER A 103 -19.47 -1.93 1.22
C SER A 103 -19.30 -2.51 -0.18
N GLY A 104 -20.17 -3.44 -0.56
CA GLY A 104 -20.10 -4.09 -1.87
C GLY A 104 -18.99 -5.14 -1.99
N PHE A 105 -18.47 -5.66 -0.86
CA PHE A 105 -17.42 -6.68 -0.91
C PHE A 105 -17.86 -7.90 -1.72
N ASN A 106 -17.03 -8.30 -2.68
CA ASN A 106 -17.19 -9.51 -3.45
C ASN A 106 -15.82 -10.15 -3.66
N GLN A 107 -15.61 -11.29 -3.01
CA GLN A 107 -14.33 -11.99 -2.97
C GLN A 107 -13.77 -12.31 -4.37
N GLU A 108 -14.62 -12.75 -5.30
CA GLU A 108 -14.20 -13.18 -6.63
C GLU A 108 -13.74 -12.00 -7.47
N THR A 109 -14.57 -10.95 -7.57
CA THR A 109 -14.21 -9.72 -8.29
C THR A 109 -13.02 -9.01 -7.67
N CYS A 110 -12.92 -8.99 -6.34
CA CYS A 110 -11.81 -8.36 -5.65
C CYS A 110 -10.50 -9.11 -5.88
N LEU A 111 -10.50 -10.42 -5.72
CA LEU A 111 -9.31 -11.24 -5.96
C LEU A 111 -8.84 -11.12 -7.41
N MET A 112 -9.79 -11.12 -8.36
CA MET A 112 -9.51 -10.89 -9.78
C MET A 112 -8.85 -9.51 -9.98
N ARG A 113 -9.43 -8.44 -9.41
CA ARG A 113 -8.87 -7.09 -9.54
C ARG A 113 -7.48 -6.97 -8.95
N ILE A 114 -7.24 -7.51 -7.74
CA ILE A 114 -5.93 -7.49 -7.10
C ILE A 114 -4.90 -8.15 -8.04
N THR A 115 -5.23 -9.34 -8.56
CA THR A 115 -4.34 -10.09 -9.44
C THR A 115 -4.03 -9.34 -10.73
N ILE A 116 -5.05 -8.78 -11.39
CA ILE A 116 -4.89 -7.97 -12.61
C ILE A 116 -4.07 -6.71 -12.33
N GLY A 117 -4.37 -5.99 -11.24
CA GLY A 117 -3.64 -4.77 -10.88
C GLY A 117 -2.16 -5.02 -10.63
N LEU A 118 -1.80 -6.12 -9.96
CA LEU A 118 -0.39 -6.51 -9.78
C LEU A 118 0.31 -6.88 -11.09
N LEU A 119 -0.41 -7.50 -12.03
CA LEU A 119 0.10 -7.74 -13.38
C LEU A 119 0.32 -6.43 -14.14
N GLU A 120 -0.61 -5.49 -14.06
CA GLU A 120 -0.46 -4.13 -14.62
C GLU A 120 0.72 -3.38 -14.00
N PHE A 121 1.02 -3.63 -12.71
CA PHE A 121 2.18 -3.03 -12.05
C PHE A 121 3.53 -3.54 -12.56
N GLN A 122 3.60 -4.72 -13.21
CA GLN A 122 4.88 -5.33 -13.61
C GLN A 122 5.73 -4.40 -14.47
N ILE A 123 5.13 -3.66 -15.40
CA ILE A 123 5.89 -2.69 -16.22
C ILE A 123 6.49 -1.56 -15.39
N TYR A 124 5.76 -1.06 -14.40
CA TYR A 124 6.26 0.01 -13.54
C TYR A 124 7.36 -0.50 -12.60
N LEU A 125 7.29 -1.77 -12.21
CA LEU A 125 8.37 -2.42 -11.46
C LEU A 125 9.61 -2.64 -12.33
N ASP A 126 9.45 -3.00 -13.61
CA ASP A 126 10.58 -3.05 -14.57
C ASP A 126 11.22 -1.66 -14.74
N TYR A 127 10.41 -0.59 -14.78
CA TYR A 127 10.92 0.78 -14.77
C TYR A 127 11.73 1.08 -13.49
N LEU A 128 11.21 0.76 -12.30
CA LEU A 128 11.94 0.94 -11.04
C LEU A 128 13.27 0.16 -11.04
N GLN A 129 13.27 -1.11 -11.49
CA GLN A 129 14.48 -1.93 -11.53
C GLN A 129 15.58 -1.29 -12.39
N ASN A 130 15.19 -0.67 -13.51
CA ASN A 130 16.12 -0.03 -14.44
C ASN A 130 16.63 1.33 -13.96
N TYR A 131 15.79 2.16 -13.33
CA TYR A 131 16.10 3.57 -13.06
C TYR A 131 16.30 3.95 -11.59
N TYR A 132 15.88 3.11 -10.65
CA TYR A 132 16.09 3.37 -9.23
C TYR A 132 17.59 3.30 -8.89
N GLU A 133 18.17 4.41 -8.44
CA GLU A 133 19.61 4.50 -8.13
C GLU A 133 19.98 4.03 -6.72
N GLY A 134 18.99 3.73 -5.88
CA GLY A 134 19.20 3.32 -4.50
C GLY A 134 19.54 1.84 -4.33
N ASP A 135 19.15 1.27 -3.19
CA ASP A 135 19.33 -0.17 -2.94
C ASP A 135 18.61 -1.05 -3.97
N LYS A 136 19.38 -1.61 -4.91
CA LYS A 136 18.90 -2.52 -5.95
C LYS A 136 18.30 -3.80 -5.37
N GLY A 137 18.76 -4.25 -4.20
CA GLY A 137 18.19 -5.41 -3.50
C GLY A 137 16.73 -5.19 -3.13
N ASN A 138 16.32 -3.97 -2.81
CA ASN A 138 14.91 -3.65 -2.57
C ASN A 138 14.08 -3.74 -3.87
N THR A 139 14.58 -3.20 -4.99
CA THR A 139 13.86 -3.30 -6.28
C THR A 139 13.69 -4.75 -6.74
N GLU A 140 14.73 -5.57 -6.60
CA GLU A 140 14.70 -6.98 -6.97
C GLU A 140 13.75 -7.75 -6.04
N ALA A 141 13.81 -7.52 -4.73
CA ALA A 141 12.91 -8.13 -3.77
C ALA A 141 11.44 -7.80 -4.07
N VAL A 142 11.11 -6.53 -4.35
CA VAL A 142 9.75 -6.12 -4.73
C VAL A 142 9.30 -6.83 -6.00
N GLN A 143 10.15 -6.90 -7.03
CA GLN A 143 9.84 -7.54 -8.30
C GLN A 143 9.56 -9.04 -8.14
N ILE A 144 10.47 -9.77 -7.49
CA ILE A 144 10.35 -11.22 -7.26
C ILE A 144 9.14 -11.53 -6.38
N SER A 145 8.97 -10.81 -5.27
CA SER A 145 7.85 -11.03 -4.36
C SER A 145 6.51 -10.68 -4.98
N THR A 146 6.43 -9.64 -5.82
CA THR A 146 5.19 -9.33 -6.55
C THR A 146 4.84 -10.44 -7.53
N LYS A 147 5.82 -11.00 -8.27
CA LYS A 147 5.59 -12.15 -9.15
C LYS A 147 5.10 -13.37 -8.37
N ALA A 148 5.71 -13.68 -7.23
CA ALA A 148 5.26 -14.76 -6.37
C ALA A 148 3.84 -14.52 -5.82
N LEU A 149 3.49 -13.28 -5.46
CA LEU A 149 2.16 -12.92 -5.00
C LEU A 149 1.11 -13.13 -6.09
N ILE A 150 1.39 -12.71 -7.32
CA ILE A 150 0.51 -12.94 -8.47
C ILE A 150 0.24 -14.44 -8.66
N GLN A 151 1.27 -15.29 -8.54
CA GLN A 151 1.09 -16.74 -8.67
C GLN A 151 0.21 -17.32 -7.56
N LEU A 152 0.41 -16.89 -6.31
CA LEU A 152 -0.41 -17.32 -5.18
C LEU A 152 -1.87 -16.89 -5.33
N LEU A 153 -2.12 -15.66 -5.79
CA LEU A 153 -3.47 -15.14 -5.97
C LEU A 153 -4.19 -15.81 -7.16
N ARG A 154 -3.48 -16.07 -8.27
CA ARG A 154 -4.02 -16.81 -9.42
C ARG A 154 -4.54 -18.19 -9.04
N GLN A 155 -3.86 -18.89 -8.14
CA GLN A 155 -4.29 -20.21 -7.64
C GLN A 155 -5.61 -20.15 -6.86
N LYS A 156 -6.00 -18.97 -6.36
CA LYS A 156 -7.25 -18.75 -5.62
C LYS A 156 -8.40 -18.27 -6.50
N VAL A 157 -8.12 -17.82 -7.73
CA VAL A 157 -9.15 -17.39 -8.68
C VAL A 157 -9.80 -18.64 -9.30
N LYS A 158 -11.14 -18.76 -9.23
CA LYS A 158 -11.87 -19.92 -9.77
C LYS A 158 -11.62 -20.15 -11.26
N GLN A 159 -11.48 -19.06 -12.01
CA GLN A 159 -11.22 -19.04 -13.45
C GLN A 159 -9.91 -18.30 -13.72
N PRO A 160 -8.75 -18.95 -13.53
CA PRO A 160 -7.45 -18.29 -13.65
C PRO A 160 -7.16 -17.80 -15.07
N GLU A 161 -7.86 -18.33 -16.09
CA GLU A 161 -7.73 -17.92 -17.49
C GLU A 161 -8.32 -16.52 -17.77
N GLU A 162 -9.31 -16.06 -16.99
CA GLU A 162 -9.84 -14.70 -17.12
C GLU A 162 -8.83 -13.63 -16.68
N VAL A 163 -7.79 -14.03 -15.93
CA VAL A 163 -6.66 -13.16 -15.58
C VAL A 163 -5.77 -12.97 -16.82
N SER A 164 -6.27 -12.21 -17.79
CA SER A 164 -5.53 -11.85 -18.99
C SER A 164 -4.27 -11.06 -18.62
N THR A 165 -3.12 -11.51 -19.14
CA THR A 165 -1.87 -10.75 -19.06
C THR A 165 -2.03 -9.42 -19.80
N PRO A 166 -1.60 -8.28 -19.22
CA PRO A 166 -1.57 -7.00 -19.93
C PRO A 166 -0.86 -7.11 -21.28
N ASN A 167 -1.37 -6.42 -22.30
CA ASN A 167 -0.84 -6.48 -23.66
C ASN A 167 0.63 -6.01 -23.68
N PRO A 168 1.60 -6.87 -24.09
CA PRO A 168 3.03 -6.54 -24.06
C PRO A 168 3.40 -5.33 -24.94
N ILE A 169 2.63 -5.06 -26.00
CA ILE A 169 2.89 -3.94 -26.92
C ILE A 169 2.65 -2.58 -26.23
N THR A 170 1.63 -2.51 -25.38
CA THR A 170 1.38 -1.33 -24.53
C THR A 170 2.52 -1.14 -23.54
N GLY A 171 3.17 -2.24 -23.14
CA GLY A 171 4.31 -2.22 -22.23
C GLY A 171 5.54 -1.52 -22.81
N SER A 172 6.07 -1.98 -23.93
CA SER A 172 7.31 -1.41 -24.50
C SER A 172 7.17 0.07 -24.85
N SER A 173 6.04 0.48 -25.43
CA SER A 173 5.79 1.89 -25.76
C SER A 173 5.67 2.79 -24.53
N LEU A 174 5.05 2.28 -23.46
CA LEU A 174 5.00 2.98 -22.18
C LEU A 174 6.39 3.12 -21.60
N LEU A 175 7.17 2.03 -21.53
CA LEU A 175 8.53 2.07 -20.98
C LEU A 175 9.37 3.11 -21.71
N ASN A 176 9.36 3.12 -23.05
CA ASN A 176 10.07 4.12 -23.87
C ASN A 176 9.65 5.57 -23.54
N LYS A 177 8.34 5.83 -23.36
CA LYS A 177 7.83 7.14 -22.94
C LYS A 177 8.31 7.54 -21.54
N LEU A 178 8.54 6.57 -20.66
CA LEU A 178 9.05 6.83 -19.31
C LEU A 178 10.57 7.16 -19.30
N GLN A 179 11.30 6.88 -20.37
CA GLN A 179 12.76 7.08 -20.43
C GLN A 179 13.17 8.50 -20.83
N THR A 180 12.35 9.18 -21.64
CA THR A 180 12.70 10.42 -22.37
C THR A 180 12.59 11.71 -21.56
N GLU A 181 12.90 11.67 -20.26
CA GLU A 181 12.65 12.80 -19.36
C GLU A 181 13.86 13.18 -18.51
N ASN A 182 13.83 14.41 -17.99
CA ASN A 182 14.85 14.90 -17.08
C ASN A 182 14.83 14.12 -15.75
N GLN A 183 15.91 14.25 -14.97
CA GLN A 183 16.08 13.48 -13.73
C GLN A 183 14.97 13.76 -12.70
N TRP A 184 14.49 15.01 -12.62
CA TRP A 184 13.40 15.39 -11.73
C TRP A 184 12.11 14.63 -12.04
N MET A 185 11.75 14.55 -13.33
CA MET A 185 10.57 13.84 -13.77
C MET A 185 10.70 12.33 -13.51
N LYS A 186 11.86 11.73 -13.79
CA LYS A 186 12.14 10.32 -13.47
C LYS A 186 11.94 10.01 -11.98
N ASN A 187 12.52 10.84 -11.10
CA ASN A 187 12.37 10.69 -9.65
C ASN A 187 10.91 10.86 -9.21
N THR A 188 10.22 11.83 -9.79
CA THR A 188 8.79 12.07 -9.52
C THR A 188 7.97 10.83 -9.90
N LYS A 189 8.16 10.27 -11.11
CA LYS A 189 7.50 9.03 -11.54
C LYS A 189 7.75 7.87 -10.61
N MET A 190 9.00 7.66 -10.21
CA MET A 190 9.36 6.59 -9.28
C MET A 190 8.62 6.75 -7.94
N ILE A 191 8.56 7.96 -7.37
CA ILE A 191 7.81 8.23 -6.14
C ILE A 191 6.31 7.96 -6.33
N LEU A 192 5.73 8.39 -7.46
CA LEU A 192 4.32 8.17 -7.79
C LEU A 192 3.98 6.68 -7.95
N ILE A 193 4.84 5.92 -8.63
CA ILE A 193 4.71 4.47 -8.79
C ILE A 193 4.74 3.79 -7.43
N LEU A 194 5.75 4.10 -6.61
CA LEU A 194 5.92 3.49 -5.28
C LEU A 194 4.71 3.77 -4.38
N ARG A 195 4.23 5.02 -4.36
CA ARG A 195 3.04 5.41 -3.60
C ARG A 195 1.79 4.68 -4.08
N SER A 196 1.55 4.65 -5.40
CA SER A 196 0.36 4.00 -5.94
C SER A 196 0.38 2.50 -5.68
N LEU A 197 1.54 1.86 -5.78
CA LEU A 197 1.69 0.44 -5.45
C LEU A 197 1.48 0.17 -3.96
N GLU A 198 2.01 1.03 -3.09
CA GLU A 198 1.76 0.95 -1.65
C GLU A 198 0.26 1.05 -1.34
N ASP A 199 -0.42 2.07 -1.87
CA ASP A 199 -1.86 2.27 -1.67
C ASP A 199 -2.64 1.04 -2.16
N PHE A 200 -2.32 0.51 -3.36
CA PHE A 200 -2.95 -0.68 -3.92
C PHE A 200 -2.74 -1.92 -3.04
N LEU A 201 -1.53 -2.14 -2.53
CA LEU A 201 -1.19 -3.25 -1.65
C LEU A 201 -1.83 -3.12 -0.27
N GLN A 202 -2.00 -1.90 0.26
CA GLN A 202 -2.72 -1.68 1.51
C GLN A 202 -4.19 -2.07 1.39
N PHE A 203 -4.85 -1.74 0.28
CA PHE A 203 -6.21 -2.22 0.01
C PHE A 203 -6.24 -3.74 -0.17
N SER A 204 -5.28 -4.29 -0.93
CA SER A 204 -5.16 -5.73 -1.15
C SER A 204 -4.97 -6.50 0.17
N LEU A 205 -4.17 -5.98 1.08
CA LEU A 205 -3.93 -6.57 2.40
C LEU A 205 -5.21 -6.63 3.24
N ARG A 206 -6.02 -5.56 3.21
CA ARG A 206 -7.32 -5.53 3.90
C ARG A 206 -8.26 -6.57 3.33
N ALA A 207 -8.33 -6.66 2.00
CA ALA A 207 -9.18 -7.62 1.31
C ALA A 207 -8.76 -9.07 1.57
N VAL A 208 -7.47 -9.41 1.45
CA VAL A 208 -6.95 -10.77 1.68
C VAL A 208 -7.23 -11.27 3.11
N ARG A 209 -7.27 -10.38 4.10
CA ARG A 209 -7.58 -10.76 5.50
C ARG A 209 -9.03 -11.21 5.72
N ILE A 210 -9.96 -10.72 4.91
CA ILE A 210 -11.39 -11.05 5.01
C ILE A 210 -11.82 -12.12 4.00
N MET A 211 -10.96 -12.46 3.04
CA MET A 211 -11.07 -13.65 2.19
C MET A 211 -10.70 -14.93 2.95
#